data_AF-A0A0F9ZRX4-F1
#
_entry.id   AF-A0A0F9ZRX4-F1
#
_cell.length_a   1.000
_cell.length_b   1.000
_cell.length_c   1.000
_cell.angle_alpha   90.00
_cell.angle_beta   90.00
_cell.angle_gamma   90.00
#
_symmetry.space_group_name_H-M   'P 1'
#
loop_
_entity.id
_entity.type
_entity.pdbx_description
1 polymer ?
#
loop_
_entity_poly.entity_id
_entity_poly.type
_entity_poly.pdbx_seq_one_letter_code
_entity_poly.pdbx_strand_id
1 'polypeptide(L)' 'MNKILIIAISILVGMIAILGYKINSASSSTGGGITISTSPNPLTIGPATFIITVKDKAGKLESDATVSFDINMTT' A
#
# COMPACT_ATOMS: atom_id res chain seq x y z
N MET A 1 19.41 0.21 46.62
CA MET A 1 18.55 0.18 45.42
C MET A 1 17.22 -0.44 45.81
N ASN A 2 16.10 0.28 45.64
CA ASN A 2 14.81 -0.19 46.14
C ASN A 2 14.26 -1.28 45.20
N LYS A 3 14.13 -2.52 45.68
CA LYS A 3 13.79 -3.67 44.83
C LYS A 3 12.42 -3.50 44.13
N ILE A 4 11.48 -2.84 44.81
CA ILE A 4 10.15 -2.51 44.29
C ILE A 4 10.24 -1.55 43.10
N LEU A 5 11.16 -0.59 43.14
CA LEU A 5 11.36 0.37 42.04
C LEU A 5 11.89 -0.33 40.78
N ILE A 6 12.81 -1.29 40.94
CA ILE A 6 13.36 -2.06 39.82
C ILE A 6 12.26 -2.91 39.16
N ILE A 7 11.40 -3.55 39.96
CA ILE A 7 10.29 -4.38 39.48
C ILE A 7 9.25 -3.54 38.73
N ALA A 8 8.94 -2.34 39.22
CA ALA A 8 7.99 -1.44 38.55
C ALA A 8 8.53 -1.00 37.16
N ILE A 9 9.83 -0.73 37.06
CA ILE A 9 10.47 -0.32 35.81
C ILE A 9 10.51 -1.48 34.80
N SER A 10 10.82 -2.70 35.22
CA SER A 10 10.87 -3.85 34.32
C SER A 10 9.50 -4.20 33.72
N ILE A 11 8.43 -4.06 34.50
CA ILE A 11 7.05 -4.25 34.01
C ILE A 11 6.69 -3.21 32.94
N LEU A 12 7.01 -1.94 33.19
CA LEU A 12 6.73 -0.86 32.24
C LEU A 12 7.45 -1.06 30.90
N VAL A 13 8.73 -1.44 30.94
CA VAL A 13 9.53 -1.74 29.74
C VAL A 13 8.97 -2.96 28.99
N GLY A 14 8.54 -4.00 29.71
CA GLY A 14 7.89 -5.17 29.12
C GLY A 14 6.60 -4.82 28.37
N MET A 15 5.76 -3.95 28.94
CA MET A 15 4.50 -3.51 28.30
C MET A 15 4.75 -2.70 27.03
N ILE A 16 5.75 -1.83 27.02
CA ILE A 16 6.14 -1.04 25.84
C ILE A 16 6.66 -1.95 24.73
N ALA A 17 7.45 -2.98 25.06
CA ALA A 17 7.94 -3.95 24.09
C ALA A 17 6.79 -4.77 23.45
N ILE A 18 5.78 -5.15 24.23
CA ILE A 18 4.61 -5.90 23.73
C ILE A 18 3.75 -5.03 22.81
N LEU A 19 3.52 -3.76 23.16
CA LEU A 19 2.79 -2.82 22.29
C LEU A 19 3.58 -2.50 21.01
N GLY A 20 4.89 -2.33 21.12
CA GLY A 20 5.79 -2.10 19.99
C GLY A 20 6.00 -3.31 19.09
N TYR A 21 5.68 -4.53 19.54
CA TYR A 21 5.72 -5.72 18.69
C TYR A 21 4.50 -5.82 17.75
N LYS A 22 3.40 -5.14 18.08
CA LYS A 22 2.14 -5.20 17.33
C LYS A 22 1.89 -3.99 16.42
N ILE A 23 2.95 -3.34 15.94
CA ILE A 23 2.92 -2.38 14.81
C ILE A 23 3.26 -3.13 13.51
N ASN A 24 2.54 -4.23 13.25
CA ASN A 24 2.42 -4.67 11.88
C ASN A 24 1.53 -3.62 11.20
N SER A 25 2.15 -2.78 10.39
CA SER A 25 1.48 -1.95 9.41
C SER A 25 0.67 -2.84 8.47
N ALA A 26 -0.48 -3.30 8.94
CA ALA A 26 -1.59 -3.63 8.09
C ALA A 26 -2.07 -2.30 7.52
N SER A 27 -1.37 -1.81 6.52
CA SER A 27 -1.98 -0.96 5.51
C SER A 27 -2.98 -1.85 4.78
N SER A 28 -4.11 -2.13 5.44
CA SER A 28 -5.26 -2.69 4.77
C SER A 28 -5.82 -1.56 3.92
N SER A 29 -5.29 -1.44 2.71
CA SER A 29 -5.94 -0.65 1.67
C SER A 29 -7.26 -1.35 1.33
N THR A 30 -8.28 -1.17 2.17
CA THR A 30 -9.67 -1.60 1.92
C THR A 30 -10.37 -0.70 0.89
N GLY A 31 -9.60 -0.09 0.00
CA GLY A 31 -10.11 0.65 -1.14
C GLY A 31 -9.72 -0.12 -2.39
N GLY A 32 -10.70 -0.46 -3.22
CA GLY A 32 -10.41 -0.88 -4.58
C GLY A 32 -9.49 0.13 -5.26
N GLY A 33 -8.64 -0.37 -6.15
CA GLY A 33 -7.53 0.38 -6.70
C GLY A 33 -7.55 0.40 -8.21
N ILE A 34 -7.20 1.54 -8.78
CA ILE A 34 -6.90 1.68 -10.20
C ILE A 34 -5.39 1.90 -10.31
N THR A 35 -4.71 1.06 -11.06
CA THR A 35 -3.27 1.19 -11.34
C THR A 35 -3.07 1.34 -12.83
N ILE A 36 -2.18 2.26 -13.22
CA ILE A 36 -1.80 2.51 -14.61
C ILE A 36 -0.29 2.29 -14.73
N SER A 37 0.12 1.47 -15.70
CA SER A 37 1.53 1.26 -16.03
C SER A 37 1.75 1.32 -17.54
N THR A 38 3.01 1.42 -17.96
CA THR A 38 3.39 1.51 -19.39
C THR A 38 4.30 0.35 -19.79
N SER A 39 4.31 0.02 -21.07
CA SER A 39 5.31 -0.86 -21.67
C SER A 39 5.82 -0.20 -22.97
N PRO A 40 7.11 0.18 -23.07
CA PRO A 40 8.16 0.05 -22.04
C PRO A 40 7.95 0.95 -20.80
N ASN A 41 8.63 0.62 -19.71
CA ASN A 41 8.68 1.39 -18.46
C ASN A 41 10.16 1.60 -18.07
N PRO A 42 10.68 2.84 -18.02
CA PRO A 42 9.97 4.11 -18.24
C PRO A 42 9.50 4.25 -19.70
N LEU A 43 8.44 5.04 -19.89
CA LEU A 43 7.87 5.31 -21.21
C LEU A 43 8.93 5.95 -22.11
N THR A 44 9.09 5.42 -23.33
CA THR A 44 10.04 5.93 -24.32
C THR A 44 9.33 6.42 -25.58
N ILE A 45 9.97 7.29 -26.34
CA ILE A 45 9.48 7.70 -27.66
C ILE A 45 9.38 6.46 -28.57
N GLY A 46 8.23 6.29 -29.21
CA GLY A 46 7.92 5.14 -30.06
C GLY A 46 6.60 4.47 -29.64
N PRO A 47 6.30 3.29 -30.19
CA PRO A 47 5.13 2.51 -29.80
C PRO A 47 5.14 2.22 -28.29
N ALA A 48 4.03 2.48 -27.62
CA ALA A 48 3.86 2.22 -26.21
C ALA A 48 2.48 1.65 -25.91
N THR A 49 2.40 0.82 -24.86
CA THR A 49 1.15 0.26 -24.35
C THR A 49 0.87 0.81 -22.96
N PHE A 50 -0.36 1.28 -22.72
CA PHE A 50 -0.86 1.61 -21.38
C PHE A 50 -1.66 0.44 -20.84
N ILE A 51 -1.32 -0.01 -19.63
CA ILE A 51 -1.96 -1.14 -18.96
C ILE A 51 -2.72 -0.59 -17.77
N ILE A 52 -4.04 -0.79 -17.76
CA ILE A 52 -4.93 -0.33 -16.70
C ILE A 52 -5.43 -1.54 -15.94
N THR A 53 -5.17 -1.59 -14.64
CA THR A 53 -5.62 -2.65 -13.75
C THR A 53 -6.62 -2.07 -12.76
N VAL A 54 -7.84 -2.59 -12.77
CA VAL A 54 -8.91 -2.21 -11.83
C VAL A 54 -9.17 -3.38 -10.89
N LYS A 55 -9.18 -3.11 -9.59
CA LYS A 55 -9.43 -4.11 -8.55
C LYS A 55 -10.55 -3.66 -7.60
N ASP A 56 -11.41 -4.58 -7.16
CA ASP A 56 -12.35 -4.35 -6.06
C ASP A 56 -11.62 -4.13 -4.73
N LYS A 57 -12.41 -3.85 -3.69
CA LYS A 57 -11.94 -3.72 -2.30
C LYS A 57 -11.31 -5.00 -1.73
N ALA A 58 -11.54 -6.16 -2.35
CA ALA A 58 -10.92 -7.43 -1.99
C ALA A 58 -9.61 -7.69 -2.77
N GLY A 59 -9.23 -6.80 -3.70
CA GLY A 59 -8.03 -6.92 -4.52
C GLY A 59 -8.20 -7.83 -5.73
N LYS A 60 -9.41 -8.30 -6.03
CA LYS A 60 -9.73 -9.10 -7.21
C LYS A 60 -9.88 -8.19 -8.42
N LEU A 61 -9.50 -8.69 -9.60
CA LEU A 61 -9.68 -7.96 -10.85
C LEU A 61 -11.16 -7.74 -11.15
N GLU A 62 -11.52 -6.50 -11.49
CA GLU A 62 -12.87 -6.14 -11.94
C GLU A 62 -13.06 -6.55 -13.40
N SER A 63 -14.06 -7.39 -13.68
CA SER A 63 -14.39 -7.82 -15.06
C SER A 63 -15.20 -6.78 -15.83
N ASP A 64 -15.95 -5.94 -15.13
CA ASP A 64 -16.94 -5.03 -15.72
C ASP A 64 -16.43 -3.58 -15.73
N ALA A 65 -15.11 -3.39 -15.72
CA ALA A 65 -14.50 -2.08 -15.73
C ALA A 65 -14.69 -1.40 -17.10
N THR A 66 -15.29 -0.21 -17.10
CA THR A 66 -15.33 0.67 -18.27
C THR A 66 -14.14 1.62 -18.23
N VAL A 67 -13.36 1.66 -19.30
CA VAL A 67 -12.19 2.54 -19.43
C VAL A 67 -12.43 3.51 -20.58
N SER A 68 -12.38 4.81 -20.27
CA SER A 68 -12.41 5.89 -21.26
C SER A 68 -11.09 6.63 -21.21
N PHE A 69 -10.48 6.88 -22.36
CA PHE A 69 -9.24 7.64 -22.48
C PHE A 69 -9.46 8.84 -23.39
N ASP A 70 -8.89 9.97 -22.98
CA ASP A 70 -8.71 11.14 -23.82
C ASP A 70 -7.20 11.38 -23.93
N ILE A 71 -6.68 11.35 -25.16
CA ILE A 71 -5.25 11.47 -25.44
C ILE A 71 -5.05 12.82 -26.11
N ASN A 72 -4.58 13.79 -25.34
CA ASN A 72 -4.14 15.06 -25.88
C ASN A 72 -2.66 14.97 -26.26
N MET A 73 -2.39 14.89 -27.56
CA MET A 73 -1.03 14.96 -28.10
C MET A 73 -0.67 16.42 -28.39
N THR A 74 0.19 17.00 -27.56
CA THR A 74 0.87 18.26 -27.90
C THR A 74 2.05 17.95 -28.82
N THR A 75 2.05 18.53 -30.02
CA THR A 75 3.16 18.40 -30.98
C THR A 75 4.33 19.30 -30.61
#